data_AF-A0A317YIM8-F1
#
_entry.id   AF-A0A317YIM8-F1
#
_cell.length_a   1.000
_cell.length_b   1.000
_cell.length_c   1.000
_cell.angle_alpha   90.00
_cell.angle_beta   90.00
_cell.angle_gamma   90.00
#
_symmetry.space_group_name_H-M   'P 1'
#
loop_
_entity.id
_entity.type
_entity.pdbx_description
1 polymer ?
#
loop_
_entity_poly.entity_id
_entity_poly.type
_entity_poly.pdbx_seq_one_letter_code
_entity_poly.pdbx_strand_id
1 'polypeptide(L)'
;MGYSKRIALVLVAAVVALHVHVPMATAANSNLFRDYIGAIFNGVKFTDVPINPRVRFDYILAFVIDYTTATEPPTPTNGQFNIFWQDSVLTASAVAAIKQSNPNVRVAVSIGGATVNDRPVFFNITSVDSWVQNAVSSLTTIIQKYNLDGIDIDYEQFQADPATFAECIGRLVTTLKSNGVIRFASIAPFDNADVQRHYQALWATYGSVIDYVNFQFYAYGASTTDAQYVNFFNQQLVNYPGGNILASFTTAPTTTSVPINTSLSACQTLQSQGKLYGIFIWAADHSRSQGFKYDTQAQALLANAPAGY
;
A
#
# COMPACT_ATOMS: atom_id res chain seq x y z
N MET A 1 72.48 29.17 -14.37
CA MET A 1 71.63 28.47 -13.38
C MET A 1 70.21 28.47 -13.89
N GLY A 2 69.81 27.42 -14.62
CA GLY A 2 68.50 27.31 -15.25
C GLY A 2 67.56 26.45 -14.41
N TYR A 3 66.44 27.02 -13.99
CA TYR A 3 65.39 26.32 -13.23
C TYR A 3 64.60 25.39 -14.17
N SER A 4 64.67 24.08 -13.90
CA SER A 4 63.86 23.05 -14.57
C SER A 4 62.47 23.00 -13.92
N LYS A 5 61.42 23.35 -14.68
CA LYS A 5 60.02 23.16 -14.29
C LYS A 5 59.65 21.69 -14.48
N ARG A 6 59.37 20.97 -13.39
CA ARG A 6 58.74 19.65 -13.44
C ARG A 6 57.23 19.82 -13.59
N ILE A 7 56.69 19.32 -14.71
CA ILE A 7 55.24 19.19 -14.93
C ILE A 7 54.78 17.94 -14.19
N ALA A 8 53.86 18.10 -13.23
CA ALA A 8 53.21 16.99 -12.56
C ALA A 8 52.07 16.48 -13.47
N LEU A 9 52.18 15.23 -13.92
CA LEU A 9 51.15 14.54 -14.68
C LEU A 9 50.12 13.97 -13.70
N VAL A 10 48.93 14.55 -13.65
CA VAL A 10 47.81 14.01 -12.87
C VAL A 10 47.12 12.94 -13.72
N LEU A 11 47.28 11.66 -13.36
CA LEU A 11 46.48 10.58 -13.92
C LEU A 11 45.09 10.62 -13.28
N VAL A 12 44.08 11.01 -14.06
CA VAL A 12 42.67 10.81 -13.70
C VAL A 12 42.30 9.38 -14.07
N ALA A 13 42.12 8.52 -13.07
CA ALA A 13 41.59 7.18 -13.28
C ALA A 13 40.08 7.31 -13.59
N ALA A 14 39.70 7.05 -14.84
CA ALA A 14 38.31 6.94 -15.23
C ALA A 14 37.73 5.63 -14.66
N VAL A 15 36.90 5.74 -13.61
CA VAL A 15 36.08 4.63 -13.12
C VAL A 15 34.93 4.46 -14.12
N VAL A 16 35.05 3.46 -15.00
CA VAL A 16 33.93 2.99 -15.81
C VAL A 16 33.00 2.24 -14.87
N ALA A 17 31.87 2.86 -14.50
CA ALA A 17 30.80 2.18 -13.79
C ALA A 17 30.16 1.15 -14.72
N LEU A 18 30.59 -0.12 -14.60
CA LEU A 18 29.87 -1.25 -15.18
C LEU A 18 28.48 -1.26 -14.54
N HIS A 19 27.46 -0.88 -15.31
CA HIS A 19 26.07 -1.05 -14.94
C HIS A 19 25.77 -2.53 -14.95
N VAL A 20 25.90 -3.17 -13.79
CA VAL A 20 25.35 -4.51 -13.57
C VAL A 20 23.85 -4.37 -13.80
N HIS A 21 23.37 -4.87 -14.93
CA HIS A 21 21.94 -5.08 -15.13
C HIS A 21 21.52 -6.14 -14.12
N VAL A 22 21.08 -5.69 -12.95
CA VAL A 22 20.28 -6.52 -12.07
C VAL A 22 19.08 -6.93 -12.91
N PRO A 23 18.79 -8.23 -13.09
CA PRO A 23 17.61 -8.63 -13.80
C PRO A 23 16.43 -7.99 -13.06
N MET A 24 15.69 -7.11 -13.74
CA MET A 24 14.43 -6.61 -13.20
C MET A 24 13.64 -7.84 -12.79
N ALA A 25 13.27 -7.93 -11.51
CA ALA A 25 12.39 -8.98 -11.04
C ALA A 25 11.18 -8.98 -11.98
N THR A 26 11.08 -10.02 -12.81
CA THR A 26 9.98 -10.18 -13.74
C THR A 26 8.75 -10.36 -12.87
N ALA A 27 7.75 -9.49 -13.06
CA ALA A 27 6.44 -9.67 -12.42
C ALA A 27 6.05 -11.14 -12.55
N ALA A 28 5.80 -11.78 -11.42
CA ALA A 28 5.48 -13.18 -11.31
C ALA A 28 4.09 -13.30 -10.68
N ASN A 29 3.32 -14.29 -11.13
CA ASN A 29 2.07 -14.62 -10.48
C ASN A 29 2.32 -14.97 -9.01
N SER A 30 1.48 -14.45 -8.13
CA SER A 30 1.43 -14.85 -6.72
C SER A 30 -0.03 -15.02 -6.29
N ASN A 31 -0.24 -15.63 -5.13
CA ASN A 31 -1.57 -15.90 -4.56
C ASN A 31 -1.94 -14.88 -3.47
N LEU A 32 -1.44 -13.65 -3.52
CA LEU A 32 -1.73 -12.61 -2.53
C LEU A 32 -3.09 -11.96 -2.77
N PHE A 33 -3.99 -12.10 -1.79
CA PHE A 33 -5.26 -11.39 -1.71
C PHE A 33 -5.22 -10.42 -0.53
N ARG A 34 -5.73 -9.20 -0.70
CA ARG A 34 -5.84 -8.22 0.38
C ARG A 34 -7.21 -7.55 0.39
N ASP A 35 -7.71 -7.20 1.57
CA ASP A 35 -9.04 -6.60 1.71
C ASP A 35 -9.02 -5.50 2.76
N TYR A 36 -9.41 -4.28 2.36
CA TYR A 36 -9.56 -3.16 3.28
C TYR A 36 -10.84 -3.33 4.10
N ILE A 37 -10.80 -2.99 5.39
CA ILE A 37 -11.93 -3.21 6.29
C ILE A 37 -11.98 -2.18 7.43
N GLY A 38 -13.18 -1.71 7.77
CA GLY A 38 -13.48 -1.02 9.03
C GLY A 38 -13.75 0.48 8.92
N ALA A 39 -13.64 1.06 7.72
CA ALA A 39 -13.75 2.52 7.53
C ALA A 39 -15.19 3.05 7.61
N ILE A 40 -16.21 2.22 7.38
CA ILE A 40 -17.60 2.68 7.19
C ILE A 40 -18.45 2.52 8.45
N PHE A 41 -17.92 1.91 9.52
CA PHE A 41 -18.62 1.72 10.80
C PHE A 41 -19.96 0.97 10.70
N ASN A 42 -20.09 0.08 9.71
CA ASN A 42 -21.34 -0.64 9.45
C ASN A 42 -21.45 -2.00 10.18
N GLY A 43 -20.45 -2.36 10.99
CA GLY A 43 -20.41 -3.59 11.78
C GLY A 43 -19.92 -4.83 11.03
N VAL A 44 -19.28 -4.69 9.86
CA VAL A 44 -18.59 -5.79 9.20
C VAL A 44 -17.49 -6.36 10.11
N LYS A 45 -17.36 -7.69 10.14
CA LYS A 45 -16.36 -8.42 10.94
C LYS A 45 -15.41 -9.17 10.02
N PHE A 46 -14.20 -9.46 10.51
CA PHE A 46 -13.28 -10.38 9.84
C PHE A 46 -13.90 -11.75 9.53
N THR A 47 -14.84 -12.21 10.36
CA THR A 47 -15.52 -13.51 10.18
C THR A 47 -16.60 -13.49 9.11
N ASP A 48 -17.02 -12.31 8.64
CA ASP A 48 -18.03 -12.19 7.60
C ASP A 48 -17.42 -12.42 6.20
N VAL A 49 -16.14 -12.07 6.04
CA VAL A 49 -15.42 -12.15 4.77
C VAL A 49 -14.94 -13.59 4.53
N PRO A 50 -15.27 -14.21 3.37
CA PRO A 50 -14.78 -15.55 3.02
C PRO A 50 -13.26 -15.59 2.87
N ILE A 51 -12.62 -16.63 3.43
CA ILE A 51 -11.17 -16.83 3.34
C ILE A 51 -10.87 -18.15 2.63
N ASN A 52 -10.23 -18.08 1.47
CA ASN A 52 -9.74 -19.24 0.75
C ASN A 52 -8.38 -19.67 1.35
N PRO A 53 -8.23 -20.92 1.83
CA PRO A 53 -6.98 -21.38 2.46
C PRO A 53 -5.80 -21.48 1.49
N ARG A 54 -6.02 -21.36 0.17
CA ARG A 54 -4.97 -21.42 -0.87
C ARG A 54 -4.41 -20.06 -1.25
N VAL A 55 -4.89 -18.96 -0.68
CA VAL A 55 -4.33 -17.61 -0.88
C VAL A 55 -3.55 -17.17 0.35
N ARG A 56 -2.56 -16.30 0.17
CA ARG A 56 -2.05 -15.46 1.26
C ARG A 56 -3.05 -14.32 1.44
N PHE A 57 -3.59 -14.16 2.65
CA PHE A 57 -4.69 -13.24 2.90
C PHE A 57 -4.24 -12.13 3.85
N ASP A 58 -4.33 -10.87 3.41
CA ASP A 58 -4.05 -9.73 4.28
C ASP A 58 -5.33 -8.89 4.48
N TYR A 59 -5.84 -8.80 5.70
CA TYR A 59 -6.74 -7.71 6.05
C TYR A 59 -5.95 -6.41 6.21
N ILE A 60 -6.54 -5.29 5.82
CA ILE A 60 -5.97 -3.94 6.04
C ILE A 60 -7.03 -3.10 6.77
N LEU A 61 -6.81 -2.87 8.06
CA LEU A 61 -7.65 -1.98 8.86
C LEU A 61 -7.59 -0.55 8.32
N ALA A 62 -8.73 0.05 8.03
CA ALA A 62 -8.84 1.40 7.49
C ALA A 62 -9.62 2.29 8.48
N PHE A 63 -9.03 3.29 9.13
CA PHE A 63 -7.65 3.79 9.02
C PHE A 63 -7.05 4.12 10.40
N VAL A 64 -5.73 4.32 10.46
CA VAL A 64 -5.13 5.24 11.43
C VAL A 64 -4.82 6.57 10.77
N ILE A 65 -5.08 7.65 11.49
CA ILE A 65 -4.91 9.01 10.97
C ILE A 65 -4.22 9.84 12.04
N ASP A 66 -3.19 10.61 11.68
CA ASP A 66 -2.51 11.55 12.58
C ASP A 66 -3.32 12.84 12.71
N TYR A 67 -4.58 12.67 13.09
CA TYR A 67 -5.56 13.72 13.33
C TYR A 67 -6.19 13.50 14.70
N THR A 68 -6.66 14.57 15.33
CA THR A 68 -7.36 14.53 16.61
C THR A 68 -8.70 13.80 16.51
N THR A 69 -9.07 13.05 17.55
CA THR A 69 -10.38 12.39 17.69
C THR A 69 -11.33 13.11 18.65
N ALA A 70 -10.79 13.97 19.51
CA ALA A 70 -11.54 14.68 20.56
C ALA A 70 -11.91 16.13 20.20
N THR A 71 -11.56 16.60 18.99
CA THR A 71 -11.84 17.98 18.55
C THR A 71 -12.67 17.97 17.27
N GLU A 72 -13.59 18.93 17.16
CA GLU A 72 -14.37 19.14 15.94
C GLU A 72 -14.16 20.57 15.41
N PRO A 73 -13.58 20.74 14.21
CA PRO A 73 -13.14 19.68 13.31
C PRO A 73 -11.85 18.96 13.79
N PRO A 74 -11.58 17.73 13.32
CA PRO A 74 -10.29 17.07 13.47
C PRO A 74 -9.16 17.91 12.87
N THR A 75 -7.99 17.91 13.51
CA THR A 75 -6.80 18.66 13.07
C THR A 75 -5.55 17.78 13.10
N PRO A 76 -4.57 18.02 12.20
CA PRO A 76 -3.30 17.27 12.19
C PRO A 76 -2.56 17.29 13.53
N THR A 77 -1.94 16.17 13.88
CA THR A 77 -1.24 15.96 15.17
C THR A 77 0.27 15.74 14.99
N ASN A 78 0.82 16.07 13.81
CA ASN A 78 2.23 15.90 13.48
C ASN A 78 2.71 14.46 13.73
N GLY A 79 2.05 13.48 13.12
CA GLY A 79 2.44 12.07 13.19
C GLY A 79 1.97 11.31 14.42
N GLN A 80 1.13 11.89 15.30
CA GLN A 80 0.53 11.13 16.40
C GLN A 80 -0.75 10.44 15.94
N PHE A 81 -0.62 9.17 15.52
CA PHE A 81 -1.70 8.40 14.94
C PHE A 81 -2.78 8.01 15.96
N ASN A 82 -4.03 8.22 15.57
CA ASN A 82 -5.23 7.76 16.27
C ASN A 82 -6.03 6.77 15.41
N ILE A 83 -6.88 5.99 16.07
CA ILE A 83 -7.71 4.94 15.45
C ILE A 83 -8.99 5.58 14.87
N PHE A 84 -9.25 5.31 13.59
CA PHE A 84 -10.44 5.76 12.86
C PHE A 84 -11.19 4.61 12.16
N TRP A 85 -10.87 3.35 12.47
CA TRP A 85 -11.73 2.22 12.11
C TRP A 85 -12.72 1.91 13.25
N GLN A 86 -13.73 1.08 12.98
CA GLN A 86 -14.69 0.63 13.99
C GLN A 86 -14.07 -0.38 15.00
N ASP A 87 -13.23 0.12 15.91
CA ASP A 87 -12.43 -0.69 16.84
C ASP A 87 -13.25 -1.38 17.94
N SER A 88 -14.49 -0.95 18.15
CA SER A 88 -15.51 -1.67 18.94
C SER A 88 -15.94 -3.00 18.33
N VAL A 89 -15.75 -3.18 17.02
CA VAL A 89 -16.06 -4.41 16.28
C VAL A 89 -14.77 -5.15 15.90
N LEU A 90 -13.84 -4.43 15.28
CA LEU A 90 -12.52 -4.95 14.86
C LEU A 90 -11.52 -4.77 16.01
N THR A 91 -11.80 -5.46 17.12
CA THR A 91 -11.01 -5.42 18.36
C THR A 91 -9.68 -6.18 18.24
N ALA A 92 -8.74 -5.95 19.16
CA ALA A 92 -7.51 -6.74 19.27
C ALA A 92 -7.79 -8.26 19.41
N SER A 93 -8.81 -8.62 20.18
CA SER A 93 -9.24 -10.03 20.32
C SER A 93 -9.80 -10.59 19.01
N ALA A 94 -10.51 -9.79 18.21
CA ALA A 94 -10.99 -10.22 16.90
C ALA A 94 -9.82 -10.45 15.92
N VAL A 95 -8.79 -9.59 15.94
CA VAL A 95 -7.55 -9.80 15.16
C VAL A 95 -6.85 -11.09 15.60
N ALA A 96 -6.70 -11.33 16.90
CA ALA A 96 -6.09 -12.55 17.41
C ALA A 96 -6.88 -13.80 16.99
N ALA A 97 -8.21 -13.78 17.11
CA ALA A 97 -9.08 -14.90 16.80
C ALA A 97 -9.07 -15.27 15.30
N ILE A 98 -9.08 -14.27 14.40
CA ILE A 98 -9.08 -14.55 12.96
C ILE A 98 -7.74 -15.14 12.49
N LYS A 99 -6.61 -14.64 13.01
CA LYS A 99 -5.27 -15.18 12.74
C LYS A 99 -5.10 -16.58 13.30
N GLN A 100 -5.63 -16.85 14.50
CA GLN A 100 -5.60 -18.18 15.09
C GLN A 100 -6.39 -19.21 14.27
N SER A 101 -7.54 -18.81 13.73
CA SER A 101 -8.41 -19.69 12.95
C SER A 101 -7.94 -19.88 11.51
N ASN A 102 -7.11 -18.97 10.98
CA ASN A 102 -6.66 -18.96 9.59
C ASN A 102 -5.15 -18.67 9.52
N PRO A 103 -4.28 -19.70 9.48
CA PRO A 103 -2.83 -19.53 9.46
C PRO A 103 -2.26 -18.76 8.27
N ASN A 104 -3.04 -18.64 7.18
CA ASN A 104 -2.70 -17.88 5.99
C ASN A 104 -3.08 -16.39 6.08
N VAL A 105 -3.67 -15.93 7.19
CA VAL A 105 -4.10 -14.54 7.41
C VAL A 105 -3.04 -13.72 8.12
N ARG A 106 -2.81 -12.51 7.61
CA ARG A 106 -2.14 -11.40 8.31
C ARG A 106 -3.10 -10.21 8.42
N VAL A 107 -2.86 -9.33 9.37
CA VAL A 107 -3.64 -8.10 9.54
C VAL A 107 -2.71 -6.90 9.61
N ALA A 108 -2.85 -5.96 8.69
CA ALA A 108 -2.15 -4.68 8.65
C ALA A 108 -3.10 -3.53 8.96
N VAL A 109 -2.57 -2.31 8.99
CA VAL A 109 -3.35 -1.08 9.11
C VAL A 109 -2.91 -0.05 8.07
N SER A 110 -3.88 0.60 7.44
CA SER A 110 -3.64 1.69 6.49
C SER A 110 -3.61 3.03 7.19
N ILE A 111 -2.67 3.87 6.76
CA ILE A 111 -2.32 5.17 7.33
C ILE A 111 -2.80 6.26 6.38
N GLY A 112 -3.61 7.20 6.87
CA GLY A 112 -4.11 8.33 6.08
C GLY A 112 -5.57 8.15 5.67
N GLY A 113 -5.81 7.86 4.40
CA GLY A 113 -7.13 7.87 3.77
C GLY A 113 -7.49 9.22 3.17
N ALA A 114 -8.63 9.28 2.46
CA ALA A 114 -9.06 10.48 1.76
C ALA A 114 -9.66 11.56 2.69
N THR A 115 -10.48 11.17 3.66
CA THR A 115 -11.21 12.11 4.52
C THR A 115 -11.42 11.61 5.95
N VAL A 116 -11.60 12.56 6.87
CA VAL A 116 -12.12 12.36 8.23
C VAL A 116 -13.24 13.38 8.46
N ASN A 117 -14.43 12.93 8.86
CA ASN A 117 -15.63 13.78 8.98
C ASN A 117 -15.88 14.67 7.74
N ASP A 118 -15.80 14.08 6.54
CA ASP A 118 -15.92 14.74 5.22
C ASP A 118 -14.89 15.85 4.95
N ARG A 119 -13.78 15.90 5.72
CA ARG A 119 -12.68 16.84 5.51
C ARG A 119 -11.42 16.12 5.01
N PRO A 120 -10.66 16.72 4.08
CA PRO A 120 -9.45 16.10 3.57
C PRO A 120 -8.41 15.83 4.68
N VAL A 121 -7.78 14.66 4.60
CA VAL A 121 -6.66 14.25 5.43
C VAL A 121 -5.36 14.62 4.70
N PHE A 122 -4.83 15.78 5.05
CA PHE A 122 -3.56 16.24 4.53
C PHE A 122 -2.40 15.60 5.28
N PHE A 123 -1.44 15.06 4.53
CA PHE A 123 -0.10 14.83 5.06
C PHE A 123 0.51 16.19 5.45
N ASN A 124 0.61 16.45 6.75
CA ASN A 124 1.06 17.72 7.31
C ASN A 124 2.00 17.50 8.50
N ILE A 125 3.17 18.15 8.46
CA ILE A 125 4.25 17.92 9.41
C ILE A 125 4.78 19.26 9.96
N THR A 126 5.33 19.23 11.18
CA THR A 126 6.11 20.35 11.73
C THR A 126 7.58 20.26 11.30
N SER A 127 8.16 19.06 11.38
CA SER A 127 9.49 18.74 10.85
C SER A 127 9.57 17.23 10.61
N VAL A 128 10.48 16.80 9.72
CA VAL A 128 10.68 15.36 9.46
C VAL A 128 10.96 14.59 10.74
N ASP A 129 11.91 15.07 11.56
CA ASP A 129 12.29 14.36 12.79
C ASP A 129 11.15 14.24 13.79
N SER A 130 10.41 15.32 14.03
CA SER A 130 9.31 15.30 15.01
C SER A 130 8.14 14.43 14.52
N TRP A 131 7.80 14.49 13.24
CA TRP A 131 6.76 13.66 12.66
C TRP A 131 7.15 12.18 12.71
N VAL A 132 8.38 11.83 12.29
CA VAL A 132 8.87 10.44 12.31
C VAL A 132 8.91 9.89 13.74
N GLN A 133 9.37 10.67 14.73
CA GLN A 133 9.39 10.24 16.13
C GLN A 133 7.98 9.94 16.65
N ASN A 134 7.02 10.84 16.40
CA ASN A 134 5.63 10.67 16.80
C ASN A 134 4.99 9.47 16.09
N ALA A 135 5.24 9.34 14.79
CA ALA A 135 4.70 8.28 13.94
C ALA A 135 5.18 6.91 14.40
N VAL A 136 6.50 6.75 14.57
CA VAL A 136 7.10 5.49 15.06
C VAL A 136 6.53 5.13 16.43
N SER A 137 6.46 6.08 17.37
CA SER A 137 5.98 5.84 18.73
C SER A 137 4.50 5.42 18.78
N SER A 138 3.63 6.21 18.14
CA SER A 138 2.18 5.98 18.16
C SER A 138 1.80 4.72 17.38
N LEU A 139 2.37 4.49 16.19
CA LEU A 139 2.12 3.28 15.40
C LEU A 139 2.66 2.04 16.10
N THR A 140 3.84 2.08 16.74
CA THR A 140 4.34 0.94 17.51
C THR A 140 3.36 0.53 18.60
N THR A 141 2.79 1.50 19.31
CA THR A 141 1.79 1.26 20.36
C THR A 141 0.53 0.59 19.78
N ILE A 142 0.00 1.10 18.67
CA ILE A 142 -1.20 0.55 18.03
C ILE A 142 -0.93 -0.86 17.48
N ILE A 143 0.17 -1.04 16.76
CA ILE A 143 0.56 -2.32 16.13
C ILE A 143 0.73 -3.41 17.19
N GLN A 144 1.39 -3.10 18.30
CA GLN A 144 1.56 -4.05 19.40
C GLN A 144 0.23 -4.37 20.10
N LYS A 145 -0.62 -3.36 20.35
CA LYS A 145 -1.93 -3.54 20.99
C LYS A 145 -2.83 -4.49 20.18
N TYR A 146 -2.83 -4.38 18.86
CA TYR A 146 -3.69 -5.19 17.98
C TYR A 146 -2.97 -6.41 17.38
N ASN A 147 -1.68 -6.61 17.67
CA ASN A 147 -0.86 -7.68 17.08
C ASN A 147 -0.87 -7.67 15.54
N LEU A 148 -0.68 -6.48 14.97
CA LEU A 148 -0.67 -6.24 13.52
C LEU A 148 0.66 -6.66 12.90
N ASP A 149 0.64 -7.07 11.63
CA ASP A 149 1.78 -7.61 10.90
C ASP A 149 2.43 -6.58 9.96
N GLY A 150 1.76 -5.47 9.65
CA GLY A 150 2.21 -4.52 8.64
C GLY A 150 1.47 -3.19 8.64
N ILE A 151 1.96 -2.27 7.81
CA ILE A 151 1.31 -0.99 7.52
C ILE A 151 1.10 -0.80 6.02
N ASP A 152 0.15 0.06 5.68
CA ASP A 152 -0.12 0.53 4.33
C ASP A 152 -0.15 2.07 4.34
N ILE A 153 0.46 2.72 3.35
CA ILE A 153 0.52 4.19 3.26
C ILE A 153 -0.48 4.66 2.21
N ASP A 154 -1.48 5.42 2.63
CA ASP A 154 -2.64 5.82 1.82
C ASP A 154 -3.02 7.29 2.04
N TYR A 155 -2.05 8.18 2.16
CA TYR A 155 -2.32 9.63 2.05
C TYR A 155 -2.64 10.00 0.60
N GLU A 156 -3.70 10.79 0.40
CA GLU A 156 -4.14 11.25 -0.92
C GLU A 156 -4.01 12.77 -1.12
N GLN A 157 -3.77 13.52 -0.04
CA GLN A 157 -3.57 14.97 -0.10
C GLN A 157 -2.32 15.39 0.68
N PHE A 158 -1.60 16.40 0.18
CA PHE A 158 -0.27 16.74 0.68
C PHE A 158 -0.15 18.24 0.97
N GLN A 159 0.42 18.58 2.13
CA GLN A 159 0.89 19.94 2.45
C GLN A 159 2.42 20.04 2.54
N ALA A 160 3.10 18.91 2.41
CA ALA A 160 4.55 18.82 2.25
C ALA A 160 4.90 18.53 0.80
N ASP A 161 6.14 18.86 0.40
CA ASP A 161 6.63 18.48 -0.92
C ASP A 161 6.96 16.96 -1.01
N PRO A 162 7.14 16.41 -2.23
CA PRO A 162 7.44 15.00 -2.43
C PRO A 162 8.68 14.46 -1.73
N ALA A 163 9.75 15.26 -1.59
CA ALA A 163 10.97 14.81 -0.94
C ALA A 163 10.76 14.71 0.58
N THR A 164 10.07 15.70 1.16
CA THR A 164 9.70 15.70 2.57
C THR A 164 8.76 14.54 2.90
N PHE A 165 7.74 14.29 2.08
CA PHE A 165 6.87 13.10 2.22
C PHE A 165 7.67 11.79 2.14
N ALA A 166 8.52 11.66 1.11
CA ALA A 166 9.35 10.48 0.90
C ALA A 166 10.27 10.22 2.09
N GLU A 167 10.91 11.24 2.66
CA GLU A 167 11.79 11.10 3.81
C GLU A 167 11.03 10.67 5.07
N CYS A 168 9.90 11.31 5.38
CA CYS A 168 9.06 10.95 6.52
C CYS A 168 8.60 9.49 6.47
N ILE A 169 7.96 9.10 5.37
CA ILE A 169 7.41 7.75 5.21
C ILE A 169 8.53 6.71 5.11
N GLY A 170 9.60 7.01 4.36
CA GLY A 170 10.75 6.14 4.21
C GLY A 170 11.44 5.83 5.53
N ARG A 171 11.70 6.85 6.35
CA ARG A 171 12.29 6.69 7.69
C ARG A 171 11.34 5.95 8.63
N LEU A 172 10.04 6.22 8.57
CA LEU A 172 9.03 5.50 9.35
C LEU A 172 9.06 3.99 9.04
N VAL A 173 8.91 3.61 7.76
CA VAL A 173 8.88 2.20 7.34
C VAL A 173 10.18 1.50 7.69
N THR A 174 11.32 2.15 7.40
CA THR A 174 12.66 1.61 7.72
C THR A 174 12.80 1.36 9.22
N THR A 175 12.41 2.32 10.05
CA THR A 175 12.51 2.21 11.51
C THR A 175 11.64 1.07 12.04
N LEU A 176 10.36 1.02 11.63
CA LEU A 176 9.43 -0.02 12.08
C LEU A 176 9.89 -1.44 11.66
N LYS A 177 10.42 -1.60 10.44
CA LYS A 177 11.03 -2.88 10.01
C LYS A 177 12.27 -3.22 10.80
N SER A 178 13.20 -2.27 10.98
CA SER A 178 14.46 -2.51 11.71
C SER A 178 14.24 -2.88 13.18
N ASN A 179 13.19 -2.33 13.80
CA ASN A 179 12.79 -2.64 15.16
C ASN A 179 11.98 -3.94 15.28
N GLY A 180 11.68 -4.63 14.16
CA GLY A 180 10.87 -5.84 14.14
C GLY A 180 9.39 -5.62 14.49
N VAL A 181 8.91 -4.37 14.41
CA VAL A 181 7.50 -4.01 14.73
C VAL A 181 6.57 -4.45 13.62
N ILE A 182 7.02 -4.36 12.36
CA ILE A 182 6.25 -4.80 11.19
C ILE A 182 7.03 -5.81 10.36
N ARG A 183 6.30 -6.69 9.69
CA ARG A 183 6.83 -7.72 8.78
C ARG A 183 6.75 -7.29 7.33
N PHE A 184 5.82 -6.38 7.00
CA PHE A 184 5.69 -5.82 5.66
C PHE A 184 5.13 -4.39 5.67
N ALA A 185 5.33 -3.69 4.57
CA ALA A 185 4.78 -2.38 4.27
C ALA A 185 4.25 -2.33 2.83
N SER A 186 3.21 -1.54 2.59
CA SER A 186 2.72 -1.22 1.25
C SER A 186 2.40 0.26 1.07
N ILE A 187 2.26 0.67 -0.19
CA ILE A 187 1.80 2.00 -0.57
C ILE A 187 0.55 1.88 -1.45
N ALA A 188 -0.37 2.85 -1.40
CA ALA A 188 -1.63 2.82 -2.12
C ALA A 188 -1.85 4.02 -3.08
N PRO A 189 -0.93 4.27 -4.04
CA PRO A 189 -1.08 5.36 -5.01
C PRO A 189 -2.23 5.12 -6.01
N PHE A 190 -2.67 6.20 -6.66
CA PHE A 190 -3.62 6.14 -7.78
C PHE A 190 -3.25 7.13 -8.89
N ASP A 191 -4.00 7.13 -10.01
CA ASP A 191 -3.73 7.98 -11.17
C ASP A 191 -4.14 9.44 -10.95
N ASN A 192 -3.43 10.11 -10.06
CA ASN A 192 -3.48 11.54 -9.85
C ASN A 192 -2.05 12.08 -9.87
N ALA A 193 -1.84 13.20 -10.57
CA ALA A 193 -0.49 13.72 -10.81
C ALA A 193 0.26 14.06 -9.51
N ASP A 194 -0.43 14.61 -8.50
CA ASP A 194 0.21 14.98 -7.24
C ASP A 194 0.50 13.74 -6.40
N VAL A 195 -0.46 12.81 -6.29
CA VAL A 195 -0.28 11.51 -5.63
C VAL A 195 0.88 10.74 -6.25
N GLN A 196 0.91 10.57 -7.57
CA GLN A 196 2.01 9.91 -8.27
C GLN A 196 3.35 10.56 -7.98
N ARG A 197 3.43 11.89 -7.99
CA ARG A 197 4.68 12.61 -7.71
C ARG A 197 5.22 12.28 -6.32
N HIS A 198 4.37 12.19 -5.31
CA HIS A 198 4.76 11.86 -3.93
C HIS A 198 5.15 10.39 -3.77
N TYR A 199 4.33 9.45 -4.26
CA TYR A 199 4.61 8.02 -4.11
C TYR A 199 5.76 7.53 -4.98
N GLN A 200 5.98 8.10 -6.16
CA GLN A 200 7.17 7.79 -6.98
C GLN A 200 8.45 8.34 -6.35
N ALA A 201 8.42 9.52 -5.72
CA ALA A 201 9.56 10.04 -4.95
C ALA A 201 9.90 9.12 -3.77
N LEU A 202 8.88 8.64 -3.06
CA LEU A 202 9.03 7.63 -2.01
C LEU A 202 9.62 6.32 -2.57
N TRP A 203 9.07 5.79 -3.65
CA TRP A 203 9.55 4.53 -4.25
C TRP A 203 11.00 4.63 -4.73
N ALA A 204 11.36 5.72 -5.40
CA ALA A 204 12.71 5.92 -5.94
C ALA A 204 13.79 5.89 -4.83
N THR A 205 13.45 6.33 -3.62
CA THR A 205 14.41 6.45 -2.50
C THR A 205 14.32 5.28 -1.53
N TYR A 206 13.11 4.78 -1.27
CA TYR A 206 12.81 3.80 -0.21
C TYR A 206 12.07 2.56 -0.69
N GLY A 207 11.99 2.32 -2.01
CA GLY A 207 11.29 1.16 -2.58
C GLY A 207 11.80 -0.20 -2.05
N SER A 208 13.06 -0.28 -1.61
CA SER A 208 13.64 -1.50 -1.03
C SER A 208 13.04 -1.92 0.31
N VAL A 209 12.40 -1.00 1.04
CA VAL A 209 11.70 -1.31 2.31
C VAL A 209 10.20 -1.44 2.14
N ILE A 210 9.66 -1.28 0.93
CA ILE A 210 8.23 -1.38 0.61
C ILE A 210 7.99 -2.70 -0.15
N ASP A 211 7.11 -3.55 0.37
CA ASP A 211 6.92 -4.90 -0.17
C ASP A 211 5.88 -4.97 -1.29
N TYR A 212 4.86 -4.11 -1.24
CA TYR A 212 3.73 -4.15 -2.17
C TYR A 212 3.25 -2.76 -2.60
N VAL A 213 2.75 -2.66 -3.83
CA VAL A 213 2.08 -1.46 -4.35
C VAL A 213 0.60 -1.79 -4.57
N ASN A 214 -0.25 -1.29 -3.68
CA ASN A 214 -1.70 -1.35 -3.75
C ASN A 214 -2.23 -0.25 -4.69
N PHE A 215 -1.83 -0.29 -5.96
CA PHE A 215 -2.28 0.73 -6.91
C PHE A 215 -3.80 0.71 -7.06
N GLN A 216 -4.46 1.85 -6.85
CA GLN A 216 -5.93 1.94 -6.84
C GLN A 216 -6.51 2.04 -8.26
N PHE A 217 -6.50 0.93 -9.00
CA PHE A 217 -7.01 0.87 -10.37
C PHE A 217 -8.51 1.18 -10.48
N TYR A 218 -9.28 1.07 -9.40
CA TYR A 218 -10.67 1.52 -9.38
C TYR A 218 -10.83 3.04 -9.50
N ALA A 219 -9.76 3.83 -9.34
CA ALA A 219 -9.79 5.28 -9.55
C ALA A 219 -9.86 5.66 -11.05
N TYR A 220 -9.56 4.74 -11.96
CA TYR A 220 -9.81 4.96 -13.39
C TYR A 220 -11.31 5.00 -13.70
N GLY A 221 -11.66 5.69 -14.79
CA GLY A 221 -13.05 5.95 -15.15
C GLY A 221 -13.86 4.71 -15.56
N ALA A 222 -15.18 4.77 -15.40
CA ALA A 222 -16.12 3.69 -15.74
C ALA A 222 -16.12 3.25 -17.20
N SER A 223 -15.56 4.05 -18.12
CA SER A 223 -15.37 3.69 -19.53
C SER A 223 -14.12 2.84 -19.80
N THR A 224 -13.32 2.53 -18.77
CA THR A 224 -12.12 1.71 -18.88
C THR A 224 -12.47 0.31 -19.36
N THR A 225 -11.81 -0.13 -20.44
CA THR A 225 -11.88 -1.49 -20.98
C THR A 225 -10.82 -2.40 -20.34
N ASP A 226 -10.97 -3.72 -20.48
CA ASP A 226 -9.99 -4.70 -19.99
C ASP A 226 -8.58 -4.42 -20.54
N ALA A 227 -8.49 -4.09 -21.84
CA ALA A 227 -7.22 -3.77 -22.49
C ALA A 227 -6.60 -2.48 -21.94
N GLN A 228 -7.42 -1.45 -21.67
CA GLN A 228 -6.93 -0.22 -21.03
C GLN A 228 -6.48 -0.49 -19.61
N TYR A 229 -7.21 -1.29 -18.83
CA TYR A 229 -6.80 -1.68 -17.49
C TYR A 229 -5.42 -2.38 -17.50
N VAL A 230 -5.22 -3.36 -18.39
CA VAL A 230 -3.93 -4.05 -18.55
C VAL A 230 -2.82 -3.06 -18.95
N ASN A 231 -3.12 -2.10 -19.83
CA ASN A 231 -2.16 -1.06 -20.21
C ASN A 231 -1.80 -0.15 -19.04
N PHE A 232 -2.78 0.31 -18.25
CA PHE A 232 -2.54 1.07 -17.04
C PHE A 232 -1.71 0.28 -16.03
N PHE A 233 -1.97 -1.03 -15.87
CA PHE A 233 -1.17 -1.90 -15.03
C PHE A 233 0.30 -1.95 -15.49
N ASN A 234 0.53 -2.11 -16.79
CA ASN A 234 1.88 -2.10 -17.36
C ASN A 234 2.58 -0.73 -17.17
N GLN A 235 1.84 0.38 -17.22
CA GLN A 235 2.40 1.71 -16.91
C GLN A 235 2.85 1.80 -15.45
N GLN A 236 2.09 1.22 -14.52
CA GLN A 236 2.50 1.23 -13.11
C GLN A 236 3.75 0.36 -12.88
N LEU A 237 3.94 -0.74 -13.61
CA LEU A 237 5.19 -1.50 -13.56
C LEU A 237 6.42 -0.67 -13.97
N VAL A 238 6.23 0.34 -14.83
CA VAL A 238 7.29 1.30 -15.20
C VAL A 238 7.49 2.35 -14.11
N ASN A 239 6.41 2.84 -13.49
CA ASN A 239 6.47 3.84 -12.41
C ASN A 239 7.08 3.29 -11.12
N TYR A 240 6.90 2.00 -10.85
CA TYR A 240 7.38 1.30 -9.66
C TYR A 240 8.26 0.10 -10.08
N PRO A 241 9.45 0.36 -10.66
CA PRO A 241 10.28 -0.69 -11.24
C PRO A 241 10.69 -1.73 -10.18
N GLY A 242 10.48 -3.01 -10.51
CA GLY A 242 10.73 -4.14 -9.61
C GLY A 242 9.70 -4.29 -8.48
N GLY A 243 8.67 -3.46 -8.43
CA GLY A 243 7.63 -3.49 -7.41
C GLY A 243 6.63 -4.63 -7.61
N ASN A 244 6.17 -5.18 -6.50
CA ASN A 244 5.07 -6.13 -6.47
C ASN A 244 3.74 -5.37 -6.54
N ILE A 245 3.27 -5.09 -7.75
CA ILE A 245 2.03 -4.33 -7.98
C ILE A 245 0.83 -5.28 -7.97
N LEU A 246 -0.20 -4.92 -7.21
CA LEU A 246 -1.47 -5.65 -7.14
C LEU A 246 -2.51 -5.02 -8.04
N ALA A 247 -3.29 -5.85 -8.73
CA ALA A 247 -4.51 -5.40 -9.38
C ALA A 247 -5.57 -5.09 -8.31
N SER A 248 -6.57 -4.28 -8.65
CA SER A 248 -7.59 -3.89 -7.69
C SER A 248 -8.91 -3.46 -8.31
N PHE A 249 -9.94 -3.52 -7.48
CA PHE A 249 -11.25 -2.97 -7.77
C PHE A 249 -11.96 -2.55 -6.48
N THR A 250 -13.01 -1.75 -6.64
CA THR A 250 -13.85 -1.30 -5.53
C THR A 250 -15.19 -2.04 -5.55
N THR A 251 -15.71 -2.41 -4.38
CA THR A 251 -17.08 -2.91 -4.19
C THR A 251 -18.02 -1.81 -3.70
N ALA A 252 -17.52 -0.59 -3.49
CA ALA A 252 -18.35 0.57 -3.18
C ALA A 252 -19.41 0.80 -4.27
N PRO A 253 -20.60 1.27 -3.91
CA PRO A 253 -21.62 1.62 -4.89
C PRO A 253 -21.18 2.87 -5.68
N THR A 254 -20.69 2.66 -6.89
CA THR A 254 -20.20 3.74 -7.78
C THR A 254 -20.54 3.46 -9.23
N THR A 255 -20.73 4.54 -10.00
CA THR A 255 -20.91 4.52 -11.46
C THR A 255 -19.75 5.21 -12.18
N THR A 256 -18.75 5.69 -11.45
CA THR A 256 -17.60 6.45 -11.99
C THR A 256 -16.31 5.66 -12.03
N SER A 257 -16.20 4.57 -11.25
CA SER A 257 -15.05 3.69 -11.22
C SER A 257 -15.10 2.59 -12.29
N VAL A 258 -13.94 1.99 -12.57
CA VAL A 258 -13.84 0.78 -13.40
C VAL A 258 -14.84 -0.30 -12.93
N PRO A 259 -15.65 -0.88 -13.84
CA PRO A 259 -16.56 -1.97 -13.47
C PRO A 259 -15.81 -3.21 -12.94
N ILE A 260 -16.33 -3.83 -11.88
CA ILE A 260 -15.70 -5.01 -11.25
C ILE A 260 -15.44 -6.15 -12.25
N ASN A 261 -16.40 -6.41 -13.15
CA ASN A 261 -16.24 -7.46 -14.16
C ASN A 261 -15.09 -7.14 -15.14
N THR A 262 -14.91 -5.87 -15.51
CA THR A 262 -13.76 -5.41 -16.32
C THR A 262 -12.45 -5.67 -15.57
N SER A 263 -12.38 -5.31 -14.30
CA SER A 263 -11.19 -5.55 -13.47
C SER A 263 -10.87 -7.03 -13.33
N LEU A 264 -11.86 -7.90 -13.11
CA LEU A 264 -11.67 -9.35 -13.01
C LEU A 264 -11.21 -9.98 -14.33
N SER A 265 -11.77 -9.54 -15.46
CA SER A 265 -11.33 -9.97 -16.79
C SER A 265 -9.89 -9.53 -17.09
N ALA A 266 -9.53 -8.30 -16.73
CA ALA A 266 -8.17 -7.81 -16.80
C ALA A 266 -7.22 -8.62 -15.90
N CYS A 267 -7.65 -9.00 -14.69
CA CYS A 267 -6.86 -9.89 -13.80
C CYS A 267 -6.60 -11.25 -14.44
N GLN A 268 -7.57 -11.86 -15.11
CA GLN A 268 -7.37 -13.12 -15.85
C GLN A 268 -6.34 -12.95 -16.97
N THR A 269 -6.38 -11.82 -17.67
CA THR A 269 -5.39 -11.48 -18.71
C THR A 269 -4.00 -11.28 -18.11
N LEU A 270 -3.87 -10.56 -17.00
CA LEU A 270 -2.59 -10.38 -16.29
C LEU A 270 -2.04 -11.71 -15.79
N GLN A 271 -2.90 -12.59 -15.26
CA GLN A 271 -2.51 -13.91 -14.78
C GLN A 271 -1.98 -14.79 -15.92
N SER A 272 -2.64 -14.81 -17.08
CA SER A 272 -2.17 -15.58 -18.25
C SER A 272 -0.86 -15.04 -18.82
N GLN A 273 -0.58 -13.75 -18.63
CA GLN A 273 0.70 -13.11 -18.95
C GLN A 273 1.78 -13.31 -17.87
N GLY A 274 1.47 -13.98 -16.75
CA GLY A 274 2.39 -14.17 -15.64
C GLY A 274 2.60 -12.94 -14.75
N LYS A 275 1.79 -11.88 -14.89
CA LYS A 275 2.00 -10.56 -14.27
C LYS A 275 1.13 -10.28 -13.04
N LEU A 276 0.22 -11.18 -12.68
CA LEU A 276 -0.73 -10.94 -11.59
C LEU A 276 -0.11 -11.31 -10.23
N TYR A 277 0.60 -10.37 -9.62
CA TYR A 277 1.20 -10.60 -8.30
C TYR A 277 0.15 -10.79 -7.20
N GLY A 278 -0.97 -10.10 -7.28
CA GLY A 278 -2.06 -10.22 -6.32
C GLY A 278 -3.24 -9.32 -6.67
N ILE A 279 -4.29 -9.41 -5.87
CA ILE A 279 -5.50 -8.58 -5.97
C ILE A 279 -5.79 -7.97 -4.60
N PHE A 280 -6.19 -6.71 -4.56
CA PHE A 280 -6.85 -6.14 -3.39
C PHE A 280 -8.22 -5.54 -3.69
N ILE A 281 -9.07 -5.48 -2.67
CA ILE A 281 -10.43 -4.92 -2.75
C ILE A 281 -10.58 -3.75 -1.78
N TRP A 282 -11.20 -2.67 -2.28
CA TRP A 282 -11.77 -1.62 -1.46
C TRP A 282 -13.31 -1.73 -1.49
N ALA A 283 -14.01 -2.26 -0.51
CA ALA A 283 -13.57 -2.76 0.79
C ALA A 283 -14.64 -3.73 1.33
N ALA A 284 -14.27 -4.60 2.27
CA ALA A 284 -15.17 -5.53 2.96
C ALA A 284 -16.48 -4.89 3.45
N ASP A 285 -16.40 -3.65 3.95
CA ASP A 285 -17.55 -2.85 4.38
C ASP A 285 -18.64 -2.77 3.30
N HIS A 286 -18.25 -2.58 2.04
CA HIS A 286 -19.18 -2.50 0.91
C HIS A 286 -19.54 -3.89 0.38
N SER A 287 -18.57 -4.82 0.34
CA SER A 287 -18.75 -6.20 -0.10
C SER A 287 -19.84 -6.94 0.69
N ARG A 288 -20.02 -6.58 1.97
CA ARG A 288 -21.04 -7.19 2.86
C ARG A 288 -22.45 -7.17 2.27
N SER A 289 -22.85 -6.06 1.63
CA SER A 289 -24.18 -5.92 1.02
C SER A 289 -24.41 -6.84 -0.18
N GLN A 290 -23.32 -7.35 -0.77
CA GLN A 290 -23.29 -8.21 -1.95
C GLN A 290 -22.95 -9.66 -1.60
N GLY A 291 -22.87 -9.99 -0.29
CA GLY A 291 -22.52 -11.32 0.19
C GLY A 291 -21.10 -11.75 -0.17
N PHE A 292 -20.17 -10.80 -0.32
CA PHE A 292 -18.75 -11.06 -0.63
C PHE A 292 -18.51 -11.90 -1.92
N LYS A 293 -19.42 -11.75 -2.88
CA LYS A 293 -19.36 -12.47 -4.17
C LYS A 293 -18.02 -12.23 -4.88
N TYR A 294 -17.58 -10.99 -4.99
CA TYR A 294 -16.40 -10.63 -5.78
C TYR A 294 -15.10 -10.93 -5.04
N ASP A 295 -15.10 -10.88 -3.71
CA ASP A 295 -14.02 -11.32 -2.83
C ASP A 295 -13.74 -12.81 -3.05
N THR A 296 -14.81 -13.63 -3.10
CA THR A 296 -14.71 -15.06 -3.38
C THR A 296 -14.17 -15.32 -4.79
N GLN A 297 -14.62 -14.57 -5.80
CA GLN A 297 -14.15 -14.72 -7.19
C GLN A 297 -12.67 -14.33 -7.34
N ALA A 298 -12.23 -13.22 -6.75
CA ALA A 298 -10.84 -12.79 -6.78
C ALA A 298 -9.91 -13.80 -6.10
N GLN A 299 -10.31 -14.31 -4.94
CA GLN A 299 -9.55 -15.36 -4.24
C GLN A 299 -9.49 -16.66 -5.05
N ALA A 300 -10.58 -17.07 -5.70
CA ALA A 300 -10.59 -18.26 -6.55
C ALA A 300 -9.66 -18.11 -7.77
N LEU A 301 -9.61 -16.92 -8.38
CA LEU A 301 -8.67 -16.62 -9.47
C LEU A 301 -7.22 -16.79 -9.00
N LEU A 302 -6.86 -16.20 -7.86
CA LEU A 302 -5.51 -16.27 -7.29
C LEU A 302 -5.13 -17.69 -6.84
N ALA A 303 -6.06 -18.44 -6.27
CA ALA A 303 -5.85 -19.81 -5.81
C ALA A 303 -5.56 -20.80 -6.96
N ASN A 304 -5.92 -20.43 -8.19
CA ASN A 304 -5.68 -21.23 -9.41
C ASN A 304 -4.41 -20.80 -10.17
N ALA A 305 -3.65 -19.82 -9.66
CA ALA A 305 -2.37 -19.46 -10.26
C ALA A 305 -1.43 -20.69 -10.24
N PRO A 306 -0.75 -21.03 -11.35
CA PRO A 306 0.28 -22.06 -11.32
C PRO A 306 1.31 -21.67 -10.26
N ALA A 307 1.57 -22.56 -9.30
CA ALA A 307 2.64 -22.33 -8.33
C ALA A 307 3.94 -22.17 -9.12
N GLY A 308 4.54 -20.97 -9.06
CA GLY A 308 5.90 -20.77 -9.55
C GLY A 308 6.82 -21.66 -8.72
N TYR A 309 7.44 -22.63 -9.39
CA TYR A 309 8.49 -23.48 -8.82
C TYR A 309 9.79 -22.71 -8.65
#